data_AF-A0A7S2P019-F1
#
_entry.id   AF-A0A7S2P019-F1
#
_cell.length_a   1.000
_cell.length_b   1.000
_cell.length_c   1.000
_cell.angle_alpha   90.00
_cell.angle_beta   90.00
_cell.angle_gamma   90.00
#
_symmetry.space_group_name_H-M   'P 1'
#
loop_
_entity.id
_entity.type
_entity.pdbx_description
1 polymer ?
#
loop_
_entity_poly.entity_id
_entity_poly.type
_entity_poly.pdbx_seq_one_letter_code
_entity_poly.pdbx_strand_id
1 'polypeptide(L)'
;RAADEAVSVLIRMGMFTPHLCQVARLVGSLGNATHYRLTYVVVALTLWVVRPASALCLRAWYVSDFFNAQYWVSNAHQALFMVEGVIFAVCFICLPRDRKSYAARSLIFFLMPLSSSMLIETFHDFSQGDGTNHMFDRSTAAGATILAPLFLIGVVAGPTFAARVPVVGPPVVRFILVGR
;
A
#
# COMPACT_ATOMS: atom_id res chain seq x y z
N ARG A 1 -10.56 1.19 -21.36
CA ARG A 1 -10.87 2.04 -22.54
C ARG A 1 -9.61 2.38 -23.31
N ALA A 2 -8.70 3.25 -22.85
CA ALA A 2 -7.48 3.56 -23.63
C ALA A 2 -6.57 2.34 -23.95
N ALA A 3 -6.42 1.39 -23.02
CA ALA A 3 -5.67 0.16 -23.27
C ALA A 3 -6.39 -0.79 -24.24
N ASP A 4 -7.72 -0.94 -24.10
CA ASP A 4 -8.54 -1.73 -25.03
C ASP A 4 -8.59 -1.10 -26.42
N GLU A 5 -8.63 0.23 -26.50
CA GLU A 5 -8.55 1.00 -27.74
C GLU A 5 -7.18 0.85 -28.39
N ALA A 6 -6.08 0.98 -27.63
CA ALA A 6 -4.73 0.79 -28.16
C ALA A 6 -4.49 -0.65 -28.65
N VAL A 7 -4.99 -1.66 -27.93
CA VAL A 7 -4.97 -3.06 -28.38
C VAL A 7 -5.86 -3.23 -29.61
N SER A 8 -7.05 -2.62 -29.65
CA SER A 8 -7.93 -2.67 -30.83
C SER A 8 -7.33 -1.96 -32.04
N VAL A 9 -6.61 -0.86 -31.85
CA VAL A 9 -5.92 -0.09 -32.89
C VAL A 9 -4.71 -0.87 -33.39
N LEU A 10 -3.92 -1.50 -32.51
CA LEU A 10 -2.81 -2.39 -32.89
C LEU A 10 -3.29 -3.63 -33.67
N ILE A 11 -4.42 -4.21 -33.25
CA ILE A 11 -5.09 -5.32 -33.95
C ILE A 11 -5.61 -4.86 -35.32
N ARG A 12 -6.24 -3.67 -35.40
CA ARG A 12 -6.73 -3.07 -36.67
C ARG A 12 -5.61 -2.59 -37.60
N MET A 13 -4.45 -2.24 -37.06
CA MET A 13 -3.24 -1.89 -37.82
C MET A 13 -2.48 -3.12 -38.36
N GLY A 14 -3.00 -4.34 -38.14
CA GLY A 14 -2.38 -5.55 -38.68
C GLY A 14 -1.08 -5.98 -38.00
N MET A 15 -0.69 -5.32 -36.91
CA MET A 15 0.48 -5.71 -36.10
C MET A 15 0.10 -6.84 -35.14
N PHE A 16 -0.27 -8.00 -35.70
CA PHE A 16 -0.40 -9.26 -34.98
C PHE A 16 0.99 -9.87 -34.78
N THR A 17 1.71 -9.43 -33.76
CA THR A 17 2.88 -10.20 -33.31
C THR A 17 2.40 -11.33 -32.40
N PRO A 18 2.90 -12.57 -32.58
CA PRO A 18 2.51 -13.71 -31.73
C PRO A 18 2.79 -13.43 -30.24
N HIS A 19 3.78 -12.59 -29.93
CA HIS A 19 4.05 -12.13 -28.56
C HIS A 19 2.92 -11.27 -27.99
N LEU A 20 2.29 -10.38 -28.75
CA LEU A 20 1.13 -9.60 -28.27
C LEU A 20 -0.08 -10.50 -28.00
N CYS A 21 -0.34 -11.51 -28.84
CA CYS A 21 -1.39 -12.49 -28.58
C CYS A 21 -1.08 -13.38 -27.37
N GLN A 22 0.19 -13.74 -27.15
CA GLN A 22 0.61 -14.48 -25.96
C GLN A 22 0.43 -13.64 -24.70
N VAL A 23 0.83 -12.37 -24.72
CA VAL A 23 0.65 -11.45 -23.59
C VAL A 23 -0.83 -11.19 -23.33
N ALA A 24 -1.65 -10.96 -24.35
CA ALA A 24 -3.10 -10.79 -24.19
C ALA A 24 -3.77 -12.06 -23.63
N ARG A 25 -3.37 -13.26 -24.07
CA ARG A 25 -3.85 -14.53 -23.49
C ARG A 25 -3.36 -14.76 -22.06
N LEU A 26 -2.13 -14.34 -21.74
CA LEU A 26 -1.53 -14.49 -20.42
C LEU A 26 -2.07 -13.48 -19.40
N VAL A 27 -2.43 -12.28 -19.84
CA VAL A 27 -2.91 -11.17 -19.00
C VAL A 27 -4.43 -11.20 -18.82
N GLY A 28 -5.16 -11.87 -19.73
CA GLY A 28 -6.62 -11.93 -19.70
C GLY A 28 -7.26 -10.58 -20.03
N SER A 29 -8.60 -10.49 -20.03
CA SER A 29 -9.27 -9.19 -20.15
C SER A 29 -8.84 -8.32 -18.97
N LEU A 30 -8.13 -7.21 -19.23
CA LEU A 30 -7.82 -6.21 -18.21
C LEU A 30 -9.16 -5.74 -17.63
N GLY A 31 -9.54 -6.33 -16.49
CA GLY A 31 -10.81 -6.03 -15.84
C GLY A 31 -10.92 -4.52 -15.61
N ASN A 32 -12.12 -3.97 -15.81
CA ASN A 32 -12.41 -2.54 -15.84
C ASN A 32 -11.63 -1.74 -14.76
N ALA A 33 -10.44 -1.25 -15.11
CA ALA A 33 -9.48 -0.61 -14.19
C ALA A 33 -9.90 0.82 -13.82
N THR A 34 -11.05 1.25 -14.33
CA THR A 34 -11.64 2.58 -14.19
C THR A 34 -12.28 2.81 -12.82
N HIS A 35 -12.56 1.75 -12.07
CA HIS A 35 -13.23 1.83 -10.77
C HIS A 35 -12.34 1.23 -9.68
N TYR A 36 -11.76 2.10 -8.87
CA TYR A 36 -11.13 1.75 -7.61
C TYR A 36 -12.01 2.23 -6.45
N ARG A 37 -12.03 1.48 -5.35
CA ARG A 37 -12.78 1.90 -4.16
C ARG A 37 -11.89 2.84 -3.35
N LEU A 38 -12.33 4.08 -3.21
CA LEU A 38 -11.65 5.08 -2.37
C LEU A 38 -11.52 4.60 -0.92
N THR A 39 -12.45 3.77 -0.47
CA THR A 39 -12.46 3.21 0.89
C THR A 39 -11.16 2.52 1.28
N TYR A 40 -10.51 1.78 0.37
CA TYR A 40 -9.22 1.12 0.67
C TYR A 40 -8.11 2.13 0.96
N VAL A 41 -8.07 3.23 0.21
CA VAL A 41 -7.10 4.31 0.39
C VAL A 41 -7.37 5.05 1.70
N VAL A 42 -8.64 5.34 2.00
CA VAL A 42 -9.03 6.01 3.25
C VAL A 42 -8.68 5.17 4.47
N VAL A 43 -8.98 3.87 4.44
CA VAL A 43 -8.62 2.95 5.54
C VAL A 43 -7.10 2.89 5.71
N ALA A 44 -6.35 2.80 4.62
CA ALA A 44 -4.89 2.81 4.66
C ALA A 44 -4.32 4.07 5.29
N LEU A 45 -4.79 5.26 4.85
CA LEU A 45 -4.34 6.53 5.42
C LEU A 45 -4.76 6.71 6.88
N THR A 46 -5.91 6.15 7.27
CA THR A 46 -6.33 6.15 8.67
C THR A 46 -5.35 5.34 9.53
N LEU A 47 -4.92 4.16 9.06
CA LEU A 47 -3.96 3.34 9.78
C LEU A 47 -2.54 3.92 9.75
N TRP A 48 -2.12 4.55 8.66
CA TRP A 48 -0.75 5.07 8.49
C TRP A 48 -0.54 6.48 9.01
N VAL A 49 -1.59 7.28 9.12
CA VAL A 49 -1.47 8.69 9.54
C VAL A 49 -2.24 8.93 10.83
N VAL A 50 -3.55 8.63 10.84
CA VAL A 50 -4.40 8.99 11.99
C VAL A 50 -4.03 8.17 13.22
N ARG A 51 -3.79 6.87 13.06
CA ARG A 51 -3.45 6.00 14.19
C ARG A 51 -2.11 6.35 14.85
N PRO A 52 -0.97 6.44 14.14
CA PRO A 52 0.29 6.87 14.75
C PRO A 52 0.21 8.31 15.30
N ALA A 53 -0.51 9.22 14.64
CA ALA A 53 -0.75 10.56 15.17
C ALA A 53 -1.50 10.52 16.52
N SER A 54 -2.53 9.67 16.64
CA SER A 54 -3.24 9.48 17.90
C SER A 54 -2.33 8.89 18.99
N ALA A 55 -1.44 7.96 18.63
CA ALA A 55 -0.48 7.38 19.57
C ALA A 55 0.54 8.41 20.06
N LEU A 56 1.06 9.27 19.18
CA LEU A 56 1.90 10.41 19.55
C LEU A 56 1.14 11.34 20.49
N CYS A 57 -0.07 11.78 20.11
CA CYS A 57 -0.86 12.70 20.93
C CYS A 57 -1.17 12.14 22.33
N LEU A 58 -1.45 10.85 22.45
CA LEU A 58 -1.69 10.20 23.75
C LEU A 58 -0.42 10.08 24.61
N ARG A 59 0.77 10.06 23.98
CA ARG A 59 2.06 10.01 24.68
C ARG A 59 2.59 11.38 25.07
N ALA A 60 2.15 12.44 24.41
CA ALA A 60 2.49 13.81 24.78
C ALA A 60 1.57 14.24 25.92
N TRP A 61 2.14 14.54 27.09
CA TRP A 61 1.38 15.02 28.23
C TRP A 61 1.20 16.55 28.17
N TYR A 62 2.15 17.22 27.51
CA TYR A 62 2.16 18.66 27.30
C TYR A 62 2.55 19.02 25.87
N VAL A 63 2.12 20.20 25.41
CA VAL A 63 2.54 20.75 24.11
C VAL A 63 4.05 20.95 24.03
N SER A 64 4.70 21.22 25.17
CA SER A 64 6.16 21.32 25.28
C SER A 64 6.88 20.04 24.90
N ASP A 65 6.25 18.87 25.05
CA ASP A 65 6.86 17.58 24.73
C ASP A 65 7.10 17.43 23.22
N PHE A 66 6.24 18.04 22.39
CA PHE A 66 6.44 18.10 20.94
C PHE A 66 7.64 18.94 20.51
N PHE A 67 8.14 19.82 21.38
CA PHE A 67 9.36 20.59 21.10
C PHE A 67 10.62 19.89 21.64
N ASN A 68 10.46 18.79 22.38
CA ASN A 68 11.59 18.03 22.92
C ASN A 68 12.13 17.04 21.87
N ALA A 69 13.42 17.17 21.54
CA ALA A 69 14.09 16.26 20.61
C ALA A 69 14.04 14.79 21.07
N GLN A 70 14.15 14.54 22.38
CA GLN A 70 14.15 13.18 22.93
C GLN A 70 12.81 12.47 22.72
N TYR A 71 11.71 13.21 22.73
CA TYR A 71 10.37 12.69 22.47
C TYR A 71 10.23 12.19 21.02
N TRP A 72 10.78 12.92 20.06
CA TRP A 72 10.77 12.50 18.65
C TRP A 72 11.74 11.36 18.38
N VAL A 73 12.88 11.30 19.07
CA VAL A 73 13.81 10.17 18.96
C VAL A 73 13.16 8.88 19.46
N SER A 74 12.46 8.91 20.60
CA SER A 74 11.78 7.72 21.14
C SER A 74 10.58 7.28 20.29
N ASN A 75 9.92 8.21 19.59
CA ASN A 75 8.77 7.93 18.73
C ASN A 75 9.08 8.05 17.22
N ALA A 76 10.36 7.95 16.82
CA ALA A 76 10.78 8.18 15.45
C ALA A 76 10.07 7.25 14.45
N HIS A 77 9.79 6.01 14.85
CA HIS A 77 9.07 5.03 14.03
C HIS A 77 7.63 5.47 13.72
N GLN A 78 6.91 6.06 14.69
CA GLN A 78 5.56 6.59 14.48
C GLN A 78 5.60 7.76 13.49
N ALA A 79 6.57 8.65 13.63
CA ALA A 79 6.76 9.78 12.73
C ALA A 79 7.12 9.33 11.31
N LEU A 80 8.02 8.36 11.15
CA LEU A 80 8.37 7.78 9.85
C LEU A 80 7.15 7.17 9.17
N PHE A 81 6.35 6.41 9.90
CA PHE A 81 5.14 5.78 9.35
C PHE A 81 4.12 6.81 8.87
N MET A 82 3.95 7.91 9.60
CA MET A 82 3.14 9.05 9.16
C MET A 82 3.67 9.69 7.88
N VAL A 83 4.99 9.94 7.82
CA VAL A 83 5.64 10.53 6.65
C VAL A 83 5.45 9.63 5.42
N GLU A 84 5.63 8.33 5.56
CA GLU A 84 5.37 7.36 4.49
C GLU A 84 3.91 7.36 4.03
N GLY A 85 2.97 7.48 4.97
CA GLY A 85 1.55 7.62 4.66
C GLY A 85 1.23 8.88 3.86
N VAL A 86 1.85 10.01 4.21
CA VAL A 86 1.71 11.26 3.47
C VAL A 86 2.36 11.16 2.09
N ILE A 87 3.57 10.59 1.99
CA ILE A 87 4.24 10.33 0.70
C ILE A 87 3.34 9.48 -0.19
N PHE A 88 2.76 8.41 0.36
CA PHE A 88 1.83 7.58 -0.38
C PHE A 88 0.60 8.38 -0.86
N ALA A 89 0.00 9.20 -0.01
CA ALA A 89 -1.14 10.05 -0.39
C ALA A 89 -0.78 10.96 -1.57
N VAL A 90 0.37 11.63 -1.52
CA VAL A 90 0.86 12.51 -2.58
C VAL A 90 1.12 11.72 -3.86
N CYS A 91 1.86 10.60 -3.78
CA CYS A 91 2.10 9.72 -4.91
C CYS A 91 0.79 9.22 -5.53
N PHE A 92 -0.19 8.84 -4.71
CA PHE A 92 -1.49 8.35 -5.15
C PHE A 92 -2.31 9.42 -5.89
N ILE A 93 -2.22 10.68 -5.44
CA ILE A 93 -2.84 11.81 -6.14
C ILE A 93 -2.19 12.00 -7.51
N CYS A 94 -0.86 11.98 -7.58
CA CYS A 94 -0.06 12.19 -8.79
C CYS A 94 -0.11 11.01 -9.79
N LEU A 95 -0.49 9.81 -9.35
CA LEU A 95 -0.57 8.65 -10.24
C LEU A 95 -1.64 8.84 -11.34
N PRO A 96 -1.38 8.40 -12.59
CA PRO A 96 -2.40 8.37 -13.62
C PRO A 96 -3.53 7.42 -13.24
N ARG A 97 -4.75 7.70 -13.73
CA ARG A 97 -5.98 7.00 -13.35
C ARG A 97 -5.90 5.48 -13.51
N ASP A 98 -5.19 5.01 -14.53
CA ASP A 98 -4.99 3.59 -14.82
C ASP A 98 -4.13 2.86 -13.78
N ARG A 99 -3.23 3.58 -13.10
CA ARG A 99 -2.36 3.03 -12.04
C ARG A 99 -2.99 3.09 -10.66
N LYS A 100 -3.98 3.98 -10.44
CA LYS A 100 -4.67 4.13 -9.15
C LYS A 100 -5.41 2.86 -8.73
N SER A 101 -6.00 2.13 -9.69
CA SER A 101 -6.68 0.87 -9.38
C SER A 101 -5.72 -0.23 -8.95
N TYR A 102 -4.56 -0.34 -9.59
CA TYR A 102 -3.49 -1.24 -9.17
C TYR A 102 -2.99 -0.88 -7.77
N ALA A 103 -2.66 0.40 -7.53
CA ALA A 103 -2.20 0.89 -6.23
C ALA A 103 -3.23 0.68 -5.10
N ALA A 104 -4.51 0.92 -5.38
CA ALA A 104 -5.58 0.73 -4.38
C ALA A 104 -5.84 -0.74 -4.06
N ARG A 105 -5.56 -1.67 -4.99
CA ARG A 105 -5.71 -3.11 -4.76
C ARG A 105 -4.47 -3.72 -4.12
N SER A 106 -3.28 -3.27 -4.50
CA SER A 106 -2.05 -3.68 -3.82
C SER A 106 -2.09 -3.29 -2.36
N LEU A 107 -2.74 -2.19 -1.99
CA LEU A 107 -3.01 -1.85 -0.59
C LEU A 107 -3.61 -3.02 0.16
N ILE A 108 -4.63 -3.72 -0.35
CA ILE A 108 -5.28 -4.83 0.36
C ILE A 108 -4.27 -5.92 0.73
N PHE A 109 -3.35 -6.24 -0.19
CA PHE A 109 -2.35 -7.28 0.02
C PHE A 109 -1.36 -6.92 1.14
N PHE A 110 -1.01 -5.65 1.28
CA PHE A 110 -0.08 -5.18 2.32
C PHE A 110 -0.78 -4.79 3.62
N LEU A 111 -1.98 -4.20 3.54
CA LEU A 111 -2.76 -3.76 4.69
C LEU A 111 -3.33 -4.94 5.45
N MET A 112 -3.79 -6.00 4.78
CA MET A 112 -4.52 -7.07 5.46
C MET A 112 -3.62 -7.84 6.44
N PRO A 113 -2.39 -8.26 6.08
CA PRO A 113 -1.47 -8.89 7.03
C PRO A 113 -1.01 -7.93 8.14
N LEU A 114 -0.77 -6.66 7.81
CA LEU A 114 -0.31 -5.67 8.78
C LEU A 114 -1.42 -5.32 9.79
N SER A 115 -2.65 -5.13 9.32
CA SER A 115 -3.79 -4.82 10.18
C SER A 115 -4.20 -6.02 11.03
N SER A 116 -4.12 -7.25 10.50
CA SER A 116 -4.36 -8.44 11.30
C SER A 116 -3.29 -8.65 12.37
N SER A 117 -2.01 -8.45 12.05
CA SER A 117 -0.94 -8.56 13.05
C SER A 117 -1.08 -7.48 14.14
N MET A 118 -1.35 -6.23 13.76
CA MET A 118 -1.57 -5.14 14.70
C MET A 118 -2.79 -5.40 15.60
N LEU A 119 -3.88 -5.92 15.06
CA LEU A 119 -5.07 -6.27 15.85
C LEU A 119 -4.74 -7.39 16.85
N ILE A 120 -4.10 -8.47 16.40
CA ILE A 120 -3.72 -9.60 17.26
C ILE A 120 -2.84 -9.13 18.42
N GLU A 121 -1.84 -8.29 18.12
CA GLU A 121 -0.95 -7.73 19.15
C GLU A 121 -1.68 -6.78 20.10
N THR A 122 -2.60 -5.96 19.60
CA THR A 122 -3.42 -5.09 20.46
C THR A 122 -4.31 -5.90 21.40
N PHE A 123 -4.92 -6.98 20.90
CA PHE A 123 -5.70 -7.91 21.73
C PHE A 123 -4.83 -8.64 22.75
N HIS A 124 -3.60 -8.96 22.38
CA HIS A 124 -2.63 -9.59 23.27
C HIS A 124 -2.19 -8.64 24.39
N ASP A 125 -1.86 -7.38 24.08
CA ASP A 125 -1.50 -6.38 25.09
C ASP A 125 -2.68 -6.11 26.04
N PHE A 126 -3.91 -6.04 25.49
CA PHE A 126 -5.13 -5.92 26.28
C PHE A 126 -5.36 -7.12 27.21
N SER A 127 -5.14 -8.35 26.73
CA SER A 127 -5.37 -9.56 27.53
C SER A 127 -4.38 -9.72 28.66
N GLN A 128 -3.15 -9.21 28.51
CA GLN A 128 -2.14 -9.20 29.58
C GLN A 128 -2.34 -8.05 30.58
N GLY A 129 -3.29 -7.13 30.33
CA GLY A 129 -3.48 -5.94 31.16
C GLY A 129 -2.29 -4.96 31.08
N ASP A 130 -1.42 -5.14 30.09
CA ASP A 130 -0.19 -4.38 29.93
C ASP A 130 -0.52 -3.13 29.11
N GLY A 131 -0.82 -2.02 29.79
CA GLY A 131 -1.23 -0.75 29.17
C GLY A 131 -0.12 -0.06 28.36
N THR A 132 1.03 -0.71 28.20
CA THR A 132 2.26 -0.16 27.62
C THR A 132 2.28 -0.20 26.08
N ASN A 133 1.39 -0.97 25.43
CA ASN A 133 1.31 -1.12 23.96
C ASN A 133 2.65 -1.52 23.30
N HIS A 134 3.49 -2.28 24.01
CA HIS A 134 4.84 -2.61 23.56
C HIS A 134 4.86 -3.48 22.30
N MET A 135 3.93 -4.43 22.16
CA MET A 135 3.88 -5.27 20.96
C MET A 135 3.44 -4.45 19.75
N PHE A 136 2.44 -3.58 19.94
CA PHE A 136 1.98 -2.66 18.91
C PHE A 136 3.09 -1.74 18.37
N ASP A 137 3.94 -1.19 19.24
CA ASP A 137 5.09 -0.39 18.80
C ASP A 137 6.07 -1.18 17.95
N ARG A 138 6.26 -2.47 18.28
CA ARG A 138 7.14 -3.36 17.55
C ARG A 138 6.60 -3.66 16.14
N SER A 139 5.31 -3.95 15.99
CA SER A 139 4.73 -4.14 14.66
C SER A 139 4.69 -2.85 13.86
N THR A 140 4.44 -1.71 14.50
CA THR A 140 4.51 -0.41 13.83
C THR A 140 5.92 -0.13 13.31
N ALA A 141 6.95 -0.39 14.12
CA ALA A 141 8.35 -0.24 13.71
C ALA A 141 8.72 -1.19 12.55
N ALA A 142 8.27 -2.45 12.59
CA ALA A 142 8.50 -3.41 11.50
C ALA A 142 7.77 -2.99 10.21
N GLY A 143 6.53 -2.48 10.36
CA GLY A 143 5.73 -1.95 9.27
C GLY A 143 6.39 -0.78 8.57
N ALA A 144 6.88 0.20 9.35
CA ALA A 144 7.55 1.40 8.83
C ALA A 144 8.92 1.11 8.19
N THR A 145 9.68 0.15 8.73
CA THR A 145 11.05 -0.08 8.23
C THR A 145 11.12 -1.02 7.02
N ILE A 146 10.18 -1.97 6.89
CA ILE A 146 10.26 -3.02 5.87
C ILE A 146 9.08 -2.93 4.90
N LEU A 147 7.85 -2.95 5.40
CA LEU A 147 6.65 -3.12 4.55
C LEU A 147 6.28 -1.83 3.80
N ALA A 148 6.31 -0.68 4.45
CA ALA A 148 5.93 0.59 3.84
C ALA A 148 6.86 1.03 2.70
N PRO A 149 8.22 0.93 2.81
CA PRO A 149 9.11 1.21 1.69
C PRO A 149 8.89 0.26 0.51
N LEU A 150 8.75 -1.04 0.76
CA LEU A 150 8.49 -2.03 -0.29
C LEU A 150 7.17 -1.77 -1.00
N PHE A 151 6.14 -1.38 -0.25
CA PHE A 151 4.85 -1.00 -0.79
C PHE A 151 4.94 0.27 -1.65
N LEU A 152 5.59 1.33 -1.14
CA LEU A 152 5.80 2.58 -1.87
C LEU A 152 6.54 2.34 -3.19
N ILE A 153 7.60 1.53 -3.17
CA ILE A 153 8.32 1.11 -4.37
C ILE A 153 7.38 0.39 -5.34
N GLY A 154 6.58 -0.56 -4.85
CA GLY A 154 5.61 -1.30 -5.68
C GLY A 154 4.55 -0.39 -6.32
N VAL A 155 4.06 0.61 -5.59
CA VAL A 155 3.08 1.59 -6.07
C VAL A 155 3.68 2.52 -7.12
N VAL A 156 4.88 3.06 -6.86
CA VAL A 156 5.55 4.02 -7.75
C VAL A 156 6.06 3.34 -9.02
N ALA A 157 6.71 2.19 -8.88
CA ALA A 157 7.27 1.44 -10.01
C ALA A 157 6.17 0.85 -10.91
N GLY A 158 4.96 0.68 -10.37
CA GLY A 158 3.77 0.28 -11.08
C GLY A 158 3.76 -1.19 -11.50
N PRO A 159 2.69 -1.64 -12.18
CA PRO A 159 2.48 -3.06 -12.50
C PRO A 159 3.55 -3.63 -13.42
N THR A 160 4.14 -2.81 -14.29
CA THR A 160 5.23 -3.19 -15.21
C THR A 160 6.50 -3.59 -14.48
N PHE A 161 6.83 -2.94 -13.37
CA PHE A 161 8.01 -3.31 -12.58
C PHE A 161 7.73 -4.53 -11.71
N ALA A 162 6.55 -4.59 -11.09
CA ALA A 162 6.13 -5.77 -10.34
C ALA A 162 6.17 -7.05 -11.20
N ALA A 163 5.72 -6.98 -12.46
CA ALA A 163 5.76 -8.11 -13.39
C ALA A 163 7.19 -8.58 -13.77
N ARG A 164 8.22 -7.74 -13.59
CA ARG A 164 9.62 -8.07 -13.89
C ARG A 164 10.30 -8.87 -12.80
N VAL A 165 9.71 -8.99 -11.60
CA VAL A 165 10.26 -9.83 -10.54
C VAL A 165 10.04 -11.30 -10.93
N PRO A 166 11.09 -12.06 -11.28
CA PRO A 166 10.93 -13.46 -11.65
C PRO A 166 10.35 -14.21 -10.44
N VAL A 167 9.44 -15.15 -10.68
CA VAL A 167 8.69 -15.94 -9.69
C VAL A 167 7.53 -15.21 -9.00
N VAL A 168 7.76 -14.07 -8.36
CA VAL A 168 6.73 -13.42 -7.51
C VAL A 168 5.84 -12.45 -8.30
N GLY A 169 6.41 -11.80 -9.32
CA GLY A 169 5.75 -10.74 -10.07
C GLY A 169 4.48 -11.16 -10.81
N PRO A 170 4.54 -12.16 -11.71
CA PRO A 170 3.39 -12.56 -12.50
C PRO A 170 2.20 -13.07 -11.66
N PRO A 171 2.39 -13.90 -10.60
CA PRO A 171 1.29 -14.30 -9.72
C PRO A 171 0.65 -13.12 -8.99
N VAL A 172 1.45 -12.19 -8.44
CA VAL A 172 0.96 -11.02 -7.70
C VAL A 172 0.15 -10.09 -8.60
N VAL A 173 0.67 -9.80 -9.79
CA VAL A 173 -0.03 -8.96 -10.77
C VAL A 173 -1.33 -9.62 -11.22
N ARG A 174 -1.33 -10.94 -11.46
CA ARG A 174 -2.56 -11.68 -11.78
C ARG A 174 -3.56 -11.64 -10.63
N PHE A 175 -3.15 -11.90 -9.40
CA PHE A 175 -4.06 -11.87 -8.26
C PHE A 175 -4.69 -10.49 -8.07
N ILE A 176 -3.89 -9.43 -8.17
CA ILE A 176 -4.33 -8.04 -8.05
C ILE A 176 -5.28 -7.62 -9.18
N LEU A 177 -5.01 -8.03 -10.43
CA LEU A 177 -5.80 -7.60 -11.59
C LEU A 177 -7.00 -8.50 -11.87
N VAL A 178 -6.86 -9.82 -11.70
CA VAL A 178 -7.82 -10.87 -12.07
C VAL A 178 -8.79 -11.22 -10.95
N GLY A 179 -8.48 -10.93 -9.67
CA GLY A 179 -9.36 -11.21 -8.53
C GLY A 179 -10.78 -10.64 -8.72
N ARG A 180 -11.65 -11.47 -9.28
CA ARG A 180 -13.08 -11.36 -9.53
C ARG A 180 -13.65 -12.77 -9.46
#